data_AF-A0A521PHF9-F1
#
_entry.id   AF-A0A521PHF9-F1
#
_cell.length_a   1.000
_cell.length_b   1.000
_cell.length_c   1.000
_cell.angle_alpha   90.00
_cell.angle_beta   90.00
_cell.angle_gamma   90.00
#
_symmetry.space_group_name_H-M   'P 1'
#
loop_
_entity.id
_entity.type
_entity.pdbx_description
1 polymer ?
#
loop_
_entity_poly.entity_id
_entity_poly.type
_entity_poly.pdbx_seq_one_letter_code
_entity_poly.pdbx_strand_id
1 'polypeptide(L)' 'MEIWTKITEKEPKNCITLNNIGTAYMMKNQIDEAITVFKKCLEFEPNSQLAKNNLAWALGEKK' A
#
# COMPACT_ATOMS: atom_id res chain seq x y z
N MET A 1 -2.65 13.58 6.98
CA MET A 1 -3.50 12.47 7.52
C MET A 1 -4.79 12.25 6.71
N GLU A 2 -5.09 13.02 5.67
CA GLU A 2 -6.39 12.98 4.96
C GLU A 2 -6.62 11.78 4.02
N ILE A 3 -5.56 11.10 3.56
CA ILE A 3 -5.73 10.06 2.52
C ILE A 3 -6.36 8.81 3.13
N TRP A 4 -5.98 8.45 4.36
CA TRP A 4 -6.51 7.29 5.08
C TRP A 4 -8.01 7.38 5.38
N THR A 5 -8.50 8.56 5.78
CA THR A 5 -9.92 8.77 6.11
C THR A 5 -10.82 8.66 4.88
N LYS A 6 -10.36 9.15 3.73
CA LYS A 6 -11.11 9.05 2.47
C LYS A 6 -11.18 7.61 1.94
N ILE A 7 -10.14 6.82 2.17
CA ILE A 7 -10.10 5.39 1.78
C ILE A 7 -11.08 4.57 2.62
N THR A 8 -11.22 4.88 3.91
CA THR A 8 -12.14 4.15 4.81
C THR A 8 -13.62 4.43 4.55
N GLU A 9 -13.96 5.52 3.87
CA GLU A 9 -15.36 5.93 3.65
C GLU A 9 -16.04 5.26 2.45
N LYS A 10 -15.29 4.70 1.49
CA LYS A 10 -15.87 4.21 0.23
C LYS A 10 -15.79 2.71 -0.05
N GLU A 11 -14.83 1.98 0.51
CA GLU A 11 -14.73 0.53 0.32
C GLU A 11 -14.08 -0.12 1.55
N PRO A 12 -14.59 -1.26 2.03
CA PRO A 12 -14.12 -1.87 3.26
C PRO A 12 -12.73 -2.47 3.05
N LYS A 13 -11.72 -1.88 3.70
CA LYS A 13 -10.55 -2.58 4.29
C LYS A 13 -10.10 -3.86 3.55
N ASN A 14 -9.79 -3.77 2.26
CA ASN A 14 -9.31 -4.93 1.50
C ASN A 14 -7.88 -4.64 1.02
N CYS A 15 -7.01 -5.64 1.15
CA CYS A 15 -5.61 -5.52 0.78
C CYS A 15 -5.44 -5.21 -0.73
N ILE A 16 -6.45 -5.53 -1.55
CA ILE A 16 -6.50 -5.13 -2.97
C ILE A 16 -6.50 -3.59 -3.13
N THR A 17 -7.35 -2.88 -2.40
CA THR A 17 -7.45 -1.42 -2.48
C THR A 17 -6.16 -0.75 -1.99
N LEU A 18 -5.63 -1.23 -0.86
CA LEU A 18 -4.34 -0.77 -0.33
C LEU A 18 -3.21 -1.00 -1.33
N ASN A 19 -3.21 -2.12 -2.05
CA ASN A 19 -2.23 -2.35 -3.11
C ASN A 19 -2.33 -1.30 -4.22
N ASN A 20 -3.53 -0.99 -4.72
CA ASN A 20 -3.71 0.03 -5.76
C ASN A 20 -3.24 1.42 -5.30
N ILE A 21 -3.49 1.76 -4.04
CA ILE A 21 -3.02 3.02 -3.44
C ILE A 21 -1.51 3.05 -3.32
N GLY A 22 -0.89 1.97 -2.82
CA GLY A 22 0.57 1.85 -2.74
C GLY A 22 1.22 1.99 -4.11
N THR A 23 0.65 1.36 -5.15
CA THR A 23 1.11 1.52 -6.54
C THR A 23 0.93 2.96 -7.04
N ALA A 24 -0.18 3.62 -6.71
CA ALA A 24 -0.37 5.03 -7.07
C ALA A 24 0.67 5.94 -6.40
N TYR A 25 1.07 5.64 -5.16
CA TYR A 25 2.18 6.33 -4.49
C TYR A 25 3.53 6.05 -5.15
N MET A 26 3.81 4.81 -5.56
CA MET A 26 4.99 4.45 -6.35
C MET A 26 5.08 5.29 -7.63
N MET A 27 3.97 5.42 -8.37
CA MET A 27 3.90 6.23 -9.58
C MET A 27 4.11 7.73 -9.33
N LYS A 28 3.82 8.20 -8.11
CA LYS A 28 4.08 9.58 -7.67
C LYS A 28 5.47 9.78 -7.08
N ASN A 29 6.35 8.77 -7.15
CA ASN A 29 7.66 8.76 -6.51
C ASN A 29 7.62 8.95 -4.97
N GLN A 30 6.45 8.69 -4.37
CA GLN A 30 6.20 8.74 -2.93
C GLN A 30 6.44 7.35 -2.32
N ILE A 31 7.70 6.91 -2.38
CA ILE A 31 8.07 5.51 -2.07
C ILE A 31 7.82 5.17 -0.59
N ASP A 32 8.05 6.11 0.33
CA ASP A 32 7.85 5.90 1.77
C ASP A 32 6.37 5.70 2.13
N GLU A 33 5.48 6.47 1.52
CA GLU A 33 4.04 6.32 1.67
C GLU A 33 3.57 4.99 1.08
N ALA A 34 4.10 4.59 -0.09
CA ALA A 34 3.81 3.29 -0.69
C ALA A 34 4.17 2.12 0.25
N ILE A 35 5.38 2.15 0.82
CA ILE A 35 5.84 1.15 1.81
C ILE A 35 4.89 1.08 3.00
N THR A 36 4.48 2.23 3.53
CA THR A 36 3.55 2.29 4.67
C THR A 36 2.20 1.64 4.35
N VAL A 37 1.69 1.87 3.13
CA VAL A 37 0.43 1.30 2.69
C VAL A 37 0.52 -0.22 2.48
N PHE A 38 1.57 -0.72 1.84
CA PHE A 38 1.77 -2.16 1.67
C PHE A 38 1.99 -2.88 3.00
N LYS A 39 2.68 -2.27 3.96
CA LYS A 39 2.82 -2.83 5.33
C LYS A 39 1.46 -2.96 6.03
N LYS A 40 0.62 -1.93 5.97
CA LYS A 40 -0.76 -2.02 6.50
C LYS A 40 -1.57 -3.13 5.82
N CYS A 41 -1.41 -3.30 4.51
CA CYS A 41 -2.02 -4.40 3.77
C CYS A 41 -1.65 -5.75 4.41
N LEU A 42 -0.38 -5.95 4.76
CA LEU A 42 0.13 -7.15 5.41
C LEU A 42 -0.26 -7.26 6.89
N GLU A 43 -0.60 -6.17 7.58
CA GLU A 43 -1.19 -6.22 8.92
C GLU A 43 -2.60 -6.82 8.90
N PHE A 44 -3.39 -6.54 7.86
CA PHE A 44 -4.73 -7.09 7.69
C PHE A 44 -4.73 -8.48 7.01
N GLU A 45 -3.88 -8.65 5.99
CA GLU A 45 -3.70 -9.90 5.25
C GLU A 45 -2.22 -10.29 5.19
N PRO A 46 -1.69 -10.92 6.25
CA PRO A 46 -0.27 -11.32 6.32
C PRO A 46 0.15 -12.28 5.21
N ASN A 47 -0.82 -12.99 4.62
CA ASN A 47 -0.61 -13.96 3.54
C ASN A 47 -0.82 -13.36 2.15
N SER A 48 -1.09 -12.06 2.03
CA SER A 48 -1.23 -11.41 0.72
C SER A 48 0.10 -11.40 -0.03
N GLN A 49 0.23 -12.32 -0.99
CA GLN A 49 1.42 -12.41 -1.83
C GLN A 49 1.60 -11.14 -2.68
N LEU A 50 0.48 -10.54 -3.09
CA LEU A 50 0.48 -9.29 -3.86
C LEU A 50 1.13 -8.15 -3.06
N ALA A 51 0.74 -7.99 -1.79
CA ALA A 51 1.31 -6.94 -0.94
C ALA A 51 2.80 -7.18 -0.63
N LYS A 52 3.22 -8.44 -0.44
CA LYS A 52 4.65 -8.78 -0.26
C LYS A 52 5.48 -8.41 -1.49
N ASN A 53 4.99 -8.76 -2.68
CA ASN A 53 5.69 -8.45 -3.93
C ASN A 53 5.81 -6.94 -4.14
N ASN A 54 4.73 -6.19 -3.92
CA ASN A 54 4.73 -4.74 -4.09
C ASN A 54 5.60 -4.03 -3.05
N LEU A 55 5.62 -4.52 -1.80
CA LEU A 55 6.53 -4.02 -0.77
C LEU A 55 8.00 -4.24 -1.15
N ALA A 56 8.34 -5.42 -1.68
CA ALA A 56 9.68 -5.71 -2.14
C ALA A 56 10.11 -4.77 -3.28
N TRP A 57 9.21 -4.51 -4.24
CA TRP A 57 9.46 -3.54 -5.31
C TRP A 57 9.68 -2.14 -4.74
N ALA A 58 8.81 -1.67 -3.84
CA ALA A 58 8.95 -0.35 -3.21
C ALA A 58 10.26 -0.20 -2.44
N LEU A 59 10.70 -1.24 -1.73
CA LEU A 59 11.99 -1.25 -1.04
C LEU A 59 13.17 -1.26 -2.00
N GLY A 60 13.04 -1.86 -3.19
CA GLY A 60 14.07 -1.85 -4.22
C GLY A 60 14.23 -0.50 -4.93
N GLU A 61 13.14 0.27 -5.07
CA GLU A 61 13.16 1.65 -5.59
C GLU A 61 13.68 2.65 -4.55
N LYS A 62 13.52 2.36 -3.25
CA LYS A 62 14.10 3.14 -2.16
C LYS A 62 15.61 2.89 -2.04
N LYS A 63 16.39 3.45 -2.96
CA LYS A 63 17.86 3.44 -2.94
C LYS A 63 18.44 4.72 -2.35
#